data_AF-A0A954LSW2-F1
#
_entry.id   AF-A0A954LSW2-F1
#
_cell.length_a   1.000
_cell.length_b   1.000
_cell.length_c   1.000
_cell.angle_alpha   90.00
_cell.angle_beta   90.00
_cell.angle_gamma   90.00
#
_symmetry.space_group_name_H-M   'P 1'
#
loop_
_entity.id
_entity.type
_entity.pdbx_description
1 polymer ?
#
loop_
_entity_poly.entity_id
_entity_poly.type
_entity_poly.pdbx_seq_one_letter_code
_entity_poly.pdbx_strand_id
1 'polypeptide(L)'
;MVSISSRRRTAFTLIELLVVIAVIGILVALLLPAVQSAREAARRTQCRNNLKQLGLALHNYHDVHQSLPPGFSTSASSSIPTFCMQGGSPTRGAPWSVLILPYLDQQALYGQFNMEQAFNIDFNAVAPMNDNFEPSKTVLHVYQCPSDPAVDPESHQNRYHDGNTSYTNYVGVQGGGLIPDCSTPGNIGIPLAQRLERAFYLNGVLYWNSSIRFSAILDGTTNVFMVGETALTGQDMTFASSFNTSTVNGSVFCLGGALDGINSISGQPYAAVSRSFSSFHEGGSHFTMADGSVHFVSEHIDLGVYRQTAVRSDRQPVGQHF
;
A
#
# COMPACT_ATOMS: atom_id res chain seq x y z
N MET A 1 9.46 -80.29 5.32
CA MET A 1 9.90 -79.60 6.55
C MET A 1 10.19 -78.15 6.20
N VAL A 2 9.33 -77.22 6.62
CA VAL A 2 9.54 -75.77 6.44
C VAL A 2 9.92 -75.20 7.80
N SER A 3 11.14 -74.70 7.94
CA SER A 3 11.64 -74.09 9.18
C SER A 3 11.11 -72.67 9.29
N ILE A 4 10.20 -72.42 10.25
CA ILE A 4 9.67 -71.08 10.53
C ILE A 4 10.67 -70.39 11.48
N SER A 5 11.50 -69.49 10.93
CA SER A 5 12.37 -68.63 11.72
C SER A 5 11.52 -67.59 12.47
N SER A 6 11.41 -67.75 13.78
CA SER A 6 10.83 -66.75 14.69
C SER A 6 11.70 -65.49 14.68
N ARG A 7 11.32 -64.49 13.89
CA ARG A 7 11.87 -63.13 14.02
C ARG A 7 11.45 -62.60 15.40
N ARG A 8 12.40 -62.53 16.33
CA ARG A 8 12.22 -61.79 17.60
C ARG A 8 11.82 -60.36 17.25
N ARG A 9 10.56 -59.99 17.53
CA ARG A 9 10.12 -58.59 17.49
C ARG A 9 10.71 -57.90 18.71
N THR A 10 11.60 -56.96 18.49
CA THR A 10 12.08 -56.05 19.55
C THR A 10 10.89 -55.19 19.97
N ALA A 11 10.41 -55.37 21.21
CA ALA A 11 9.40 -54.50 21.79
C ALA A 11 10.07 -53.19 22.20
N PHE A 12 9.51 -52.06 21.76
CA PHE A 12 9.94 -50.73 22.19
C PHE A 12 9.55 -50.51 23.66
N THR A 13 10.46 -49.98 24.47
CA THR A 13 10.15 -49.60 25.85
C THR A 13 9.42 -48.25 25.86
N LEU A 14 8.55 -48.05 26.85
CA LEU A 14 7.83 -46.79 27.05
C LEU A 14 8.79 -45.59 27.18
N ILE A 15 9.98 -45.82 27.76
CA ILE A 15 11.01 -44.80 27.96
C ILE A 15 11.62 -44.39 26.60
N GLU A 16 11.94 -45.33 25.72
CA GLU A 16 12.49 -45.02 24.39
C GLU A 16 11.51 -44.19 23.56
N LEU A 17 10.21 -44.52 23.62
CA LEU A 17 9.18 -43.72 22.96
C LEU A 17 9.10 -42.30 23.56
N LEU A 18 9.15 -42.18 24.88
CA LEU A 18 9.08 -40.90 25.58
C LEU A 18 10.28 -40.00 25.27
N VAL A 19 11.49 -40.55 25.16
CA VAL A 19 12.69 -39.80 24.79
C VAL A 19 12.58 -39.29 23.35
N VAL A 20 12.11 -40.12 22.41
CA VAL A 20 11.98 -39.72 21.01
C VAL A 20 10.97 -38.58 20.85
N ILE A 21 9.80 -38.66 21.49
CA ILE A 21 8.82 -37.57 21.44
C ILE A 21 9.36 -36.30 22.12
N ALA A 22 10.15 -36.42 23.18
CA ALA A 22 10.77 -35.28 23.85
C ALA A 22 11.80 -34.58 22.94
N VAL A 23 12.66 -35.34 22.25
CA VAL A 23 13.63 -34.77 21.30
C VAL A 23 12.93 -34.14 20.11
N ILE A 24 11.93 -34.80 19.51
CA ILE A 24 11.14 -34.22 18.41
C ILE A 24 10.44 -32.94 18.89
N GLY A 25 9.85 -32.95 20.09
CA GLY A 25 9.21 -31.78 20.68
C GLY A 25 10.16 -30.60 20.83
N ILE A 26 11.38 -30.83 21.33
CA ILE A 26 12.42 -29.80 21.45
C ILE A 26 12.85 -29.29 20.08
N LEU A 27 13.10 -30.18 19.11
CA LEU A 27 13.49 -29.78 17.76
C LEU A 27 12.41 -28.93 17.09
N VAL A 28 11.13 -29.34 17.16
CA VAL A 28 10.01 -28.58 16.60
C VAL A 28 9.85 -27.22 17.31
N ALA A 29 9.98 -27.19 18.63
CA ALA A 29 9.88 -25.95 19.41
C ALA A 29 10.97 -24.93 19.03
N LEU A 30 12.17 -25.38 18.67
CA LEU A 30 13.26 -24.52 18.22
C LEU A 30 13.15 -24.15 16.73
N LEU A 31 12.64 -25.06 15.90
CA LEU A 31 12.55 -24.85 14.44
C LEU A 31 11.36 -23.99 14.03
N LEU A 32 10.22 -24.08 14.72
CA LEU A 32 9.02 -23.35 14.33
C LEU A 32 9.20 -21.81 14.38
N PRO A 33 9.74 -21.22 15.46
CA PRO A 33 10.01 -19.78 15.50
C PRO A 33 11.03 -19.36 14.43
N ALA A 34 12.05 -20.18 14.18
CA ALA A 34 13.07 -19.92 13.17
C ALA A 34 12.49 -19.91 11.75
N VAL A 35 11.63 -20.88 11.41
CA VAL A 35 10.96 -20.94 10.10
C VAL A 35 10.02 -19.76 9.90
N GLN A 36 9.28 -19.36 10.94
CA GLN A 36 8.38 -18.21 10.87
C GLN A 36 9.15 -16.89 10.65
N SER A 37 10.23 -16.68 11.40
CA SER A 37 11.12 -15.52 11.24
C SER A 37 11.72 -15.47 9.82
N ALA A 38 12.22 -16.60 9.32
CA ALA A 38 12.77 -16.69 7.97
C ALA A 38 11.71 -16.37 6.89
N ARG A 39 10.48 -16.85 7.05
CA ARG A 39 9.37 -16.54 6.14
C ARG A 39 9.04 -15.06 6.13
N GLU A 40 8.99 -14.42 7.30
CA GLU A 40 8.69 -12.99 7.37
C GLU A 40 9.83 -12.14 6.77
N ALA A 41 11.09 -12.52 6.99
CA ALA A 41 12.22 -11.86 6.35
C ALA A 41 12.16 -11.96 4.80
N ALA A 42 11.74 -13.12 4.27
CA ALA A 42 11.52 -13.29 2.84
C ALA A 42 10.38 -12.41 2.32
N ARG A 43 9.25 -12.34 3.05
CA ARG A 43 8.11 -11.48 2.68
C ARG A 43 8.49 -10.00 2.70
N ARG A 44 9.23 -9.53 3.72
CA ARG A 44 9.79 -8.18 3.78
C ARG A 44 10.67 -7.87 2.58
N THR A 45 11.54 -8.81 2.22
CA THR A 45 12.42 -8.67 1.04
C THR A 45 11.60 -8.55 -0.24
N GLN A 46 10.51 -9.30 -0.37
CA GLN A 46 9.60 -9.20 -1.51
C GLN A 46 8.90 -7.85 -1.55
N CYS A 47 8.36 -7.33 -0.45
CA CYS A 47 7.70 -6.02 -0.43
C CYS A 47 8.70 -4.90 -0.78
N ARG A 48 9.96 -5.00 -0.31
CA ARG A 48 11.06 -4.10 -0.72
C ARG A 48 11.35 -4.18 -2.22
N ASN A 49 11.36 -5.37 -2.81
CA ASN A 49 11.59 -5.55 -4.24
C ASN A 49 10.44 -5.01 -5.09
N ASN A 50 9.19 -5.19 -4.65
CA ASN A 50 8.01 -4.61 -5.29
C ASN A 50 8.12 -3.08 -5.33
N LEU A 51 8.40 -2.44 -4.20
CA LEU A 51 8.65 -0.99 -4.13
C LEU A 51 9.80 -0.56 -5.04
N LYS A 52 10.88 -1.34 -5.13
CA LYS A 52 11.98 -1.05 -6.05
C LYS A 52 11.55 -1.07 -7.52
N GLN A 53 10.69 -2.03 -7.91
CA GLN A 53 10.12 -2.10 -9.26
C GLN A 53 9.21 -0.90 -9.55
N LEU A 54 8.35 -0.51 -8.58
CA LEU A 54 7.50 0.67 -8.71
C LEU A 54 8.32 1.96 -8.83
N GLY A 55 9.39 2.10 -8.03
CA GLY A 55 10.34 3.20 -8.11
C GLY A 55 11.03 3.28 -9.48
N LEU A 56 11.50 2.16 -10.01
CA LEU A 56 12.11 2.11 -11.34
C LEU A 56 11.11 2.49 -12.45
N ALA A 57 9.87 1.99 -12.35
CA ALA A 57 8.81 2.34 -13.29
C ALA A 57 8.47 3.84 -13.27
N LEU A 58 8.48 4.48 -12.09
CA LEU A 58 8.33 5.93 -11.95
C LEU A 58 9.49 6.71 -12.59
N HIS A 59 10.73 6.23 -12.44
CA HIS A 59 11.89 6.82 -13.11
C HIS A 59 11.78 6.70 -14.64
N ASN A 60 11.43 5.52 -15.15
CA ASN A 60 11.23 5.31 -16.59
C ASN A 60 10.08 6.17 -17.15
N TYR A 61 9.00 6.35 -16.38
CA TYR A 61 7.93 7.28 -16.73
C TYR A 61 8.49 8.71 -16.85
N HIS A 62 9.25 9.16 -15.85
CA HIS A 62 9.86 10.49 -15.83
C HIS A 62 10.82 10.69 -17.01
N ASP A 63 11.62 9.70 -17.38
CA ASP A 63 12.56 9.79 -18.50
C ASP A 63 11.84 10.07 -19.84
N VAL A 64 10.66 9.46 -20.03
CA VAL A 64 9.85 9.66 -21.24
C VAL A 64 9.04 10.96 -21.18
N HIS A 65 8.41 11.26 -20.03
CA HIS A 65 7.44 12.35 -19.89
C HIS A 65 8.04 13.66 -19.37
N GLN A 66 9.31 13.64 -18.95
CA GLN A 66 10.02 14.78 -18.35
C GLN A 66 9.33 15.35 -17.09
N SER A 67 8.55 14.49 -16.41
CA SER A 67 7.93 14.70 -15.11
C SER A 67 7.45 13.36 -14.57
N LEU A 68 7.39 13.22 -13.25
CA LEU A 68 6.69 12.13 -12.59
C LEU A 68 5.19 12.19 -12.92
N PRO A 69 4.49 11.03 -12.91
CA PRO A 69 3.06 11.00 -13.20
C PRO A 69 2.31 11.79 -12.11
N PRO A 70 1.14 12.37 -12.45
CA PRO A 70 0.24 12.85 -11.42
C PRO A 70 -0.15 11.69 -10.51
N GLY A 71 -0.26 11.96 -9.20
CA GLY A 71 -0.79 10.98 -8.24
C GLY A 71 -2.13 10.40 -8.70
N PHE A 72 -3.00 11.28 -9.19
CA PHE A 72 -4.07 10.94 -10.11
C PHE A 72 -4.43 12.20 -10.91
N SER A 73 -5.05 12.00 -12.07
CA SER A 73 -5.51 13.11 -12.91
C SER A 73 -7.01 13.37 -12.77
N THR A 74 -7.40 14.64 -12.85
CA THR A 74 -8.80 15.09 -12.85
C THR A 74 -8.96 16.32 -13.73
N SER A 75 -10.09 16.38 -14.45
CA SER A 75 -10.51 17.52 -15.25
C SER A 75 -11.09 18.69 -14.43
N ALA A 76 -11.09 18.63 -13.08
CA ALA A 76 -11.60 19.71 -12.24
C ALA A 76 -10.75 20.98 -12.38
N SER A 77 -11.40 22.12 -12.62
CA SER A 77 -10.79 23.43 -12.92
C SER A 77 -10.48 24.29 -11.68
N SER A 78 -10.76 23.80 -10.46
CA SER A 78 -10.49 24.54 -9.23
C SER A 78 -9.12 24.19 -8.64
N SER A 79 -8.45 25.19 -8.05
CA SER A 79 -7.14 25.08 -7.37
C SER A 79 -7.18 24.26 -6.07
N ILE A 80 -8.38 24.04 -5.54
CA ILE A 80 -8.68 23.07 -4.49
C ILE A 80 -9.93 22.29 -4.94
N PRO A 81 -9.93 20.96 -5.01
CA PRO A 81 -10.99 20.24 -5.69
C PRO A 81 -12.19 20.10 -4.79
N THR A 82 -13.39 20.14 -5.36
CA THR A 82 -14.63 19.88 -4.62
C THR A 82 -14.59 18.54 -3.87
N PHE A 83 -13.71 17.60 -4.27
CA PHE A 83 -13.53 16.33 -3.58
C PHE A 83 -13.01 16.42 -2.15
N CYS A 84 -12.25 17.46 -1.82
CA CYS A 84 -11.74 17.65 -0.47
C CYS A 84 -12.72 18.41 0.44
N MET A 85 -13.83 18.93 -0.10
CA MET A 85 -14.81 19.71 0.66
C MET A 85 -16.19 19.06 0.74
N GLN A 86 -16.62 18.32 -0.28
CA GLN A 86 -18.00 17.78 -0.39
C GLN A 86 -18.06 16.34 -0.95
N GLY A 87 -16.93 15.65 -1.05
CA GLY A 87 -16.89 14.36 -1.73
C GLY A 87 -16.85 14.54 -3.24
N GLY A 88 -15.80 14.02 -3.87
CA GLY A 88 -15.57 14.24 -5.28
C GLY A 88 -16.53 13.45 -6.13
N SER A 89 -17.02 14.06 -7.21
CA SER A 89 -17.51 13.28 -8.35
C SER A 89 -16.30 12.69 -9.07
N PRO A 90 -16.32 11.39 -9.41
CA PRO A 90 -15.22 10.76 -10.10
C PRO A 90 -15.05 11.41 -11.48
N THR A 91 -13.90 12.03 -11.68
CA THR A 91 -13.55 12.70 -12.94
C THR A 91 -12.69 11.81 -13.81
N ARG A 92 -12.55 12.21 -15.09
CA ARG A 92 -11.61 11.60 -16.03
C ARG A 92 -10.19 11.72 -15.51
N GLY A 93 -9.43 10.64 -15.63
CA GLY A 93 -8.00 10.64 -15.31
C GLY A 93 -7.56 9.44 -14.48
N ALA A 94 -6.44 8.86 -14.89
CA ALA A 94 -5.85 7.66 -14.31
C ALA A 94 -5.03 7.96 -13.04
N PRO A 95 -4.92 6.99 -12.11
CA PRO A 95 -3.97 7.04 -11.02
C PRO A 95 -2.54 6.78 -11.53
N TRP A 96 -1.55 7.24 -10.76
CA TRP A 96 -0.13 7.01 -11.05
C TRP A 96 0.19 5.53 -11.33
N SER A 97 -0.43 4.62 -10.57
CA SER A 97 -0.27 3.17 -10.66
C SER A 97 -0.75 2.57 -12.00
N VAL A 98 -1.73 3.18 -12.65
CA VAL A 98 -2.13 2.78 -14.01
C VAL A 98 -1.17 3.39 -15.04
N LEU A 99 -0.79 4.66 -14.85
CA LEU A 99 0.09 5.39 -15.76
C LEU A 99 1.48 4.75 -15.90
N ILE A 100 1.94 4.04 -14.87
CA ILE A 100 3.25 3.36 -14.90
C ILE A 100 3.22 1.93 -15.45
N LEU A 101 2.04 1.35 -15.75
CA LEU A 101 1.94 -0.03 -16.24
C LEU A 101 2.83 -0.38 -17.45
N PRO A 102 2.98 0.50 -18.47
CA PRO A 102 3.90 0.25 -19.58
C PRO A 102 5.34 -0.01 -19.14
N TYR A 103 5.75 0.58 -18.01
CA TYR A 103 7.09 0.47 -17.43
C TYR A 103 7.22 -0.67 -16.41
N LEU A 104 6.16 -1.46 -16.23
CA LEU A 104 6.09 -2.69 -15.45
C LEU A 104 5.84 -3.92 -16.37
N ASP A 105 6.15 -3.79 -17.66
CA ASP A 105 5.86 -4.79 -18.70
C ASP A 105 4.36 -5.14 -18.83
N GLN A 106 3.47 -4.24 -18.41
CA GLN A 106 2.01 -4.42 -18.45
C GLN A 106 1.35 -3.62 -19.59
N GLN A 107 2.02 -3.49 -20.74
CA GLN A 107 1.50 -2.74 -21.90
C GLN A 107 0.15 -3.26 -22.40
N ALA A 108 -0.05 -4.58 -22.42
CA ALA A 108 -1.30 -5.20 -22.87
C ALA A 108 -2.47 -4.88 -21.93
N LEU A 109 -2.21 -4.78 -20.62
CA LEU A 109 -3.21 -4.37 -19.63
C LEU A 109 -3.47 -2.87 -19.68
N TYR A 110 -2.42 -2.06 -19.86
CA TYR A 110 -2.55 -0.61 -20.04
C TYR A 110 -3.49 -0.25 -21.19
N GLY A 111 -3.37 -0.96 -22.33
CA GLY A 111 -4.23 -0.76 -23.50
C GLY A 111 -5.71 -1.15 -23.31
N GLN A 112 -6.07 -1.82 -22.21
CA GLN A 112 -7.46 -2.14 -21.87
C GLN A 112 -8.14 -1.01 -21.09
N PHE A 113 -7.38 -0.09 -20.48
CA PHE A 113 -7.94 1.02 -19.72
C PHE A 113 -8.35 2.18 -20.63
N ASN A 114 -9.55 2.71 -20.39
CA ASN A 114 -10.08 3.92 -20.99
C ASN A 114 -9.76 5.15 -20.14
N MET A 115 -8.75 5.92 -20.56
CA MET A 115 -8.25 7.12 -19.85
C MET A 115 -9.25 8.28 -19.82
N GLU A 116 -10.25 8.27 -20.71
CA GLU A 116 -11.31 9.27 -20.79
C GLU A 116 -12.47 8.99 -19.83
N GLN A 117 -12.44 7.86 -19.13
CA GLN A 117 -13.42 7.51 -18.11
C GLN A 117 -12.83 7.65 -16.72
N ALA A 118 -13.72 7.59 -15.73
CA ALA A 118 -13.31 7.65 -14.34
C ALA A 118 -12.61 6.36 -13.90
N PHE A 119 -11.65 6.51 -12.99
CA PHE A 119 -11.01 5.40 -12.29
C PHE A 119 -11.61 5.27 -10.89
N ASN A 120 -12.93 5.07 -10.86
CA ASN A 120 -13.69 4.81 -9.64
C ASN A 120 -14.08 3.33 -9.59
N ILE A 121 -13.95 2.74 -8.41
CA ILE A 121 -14.44 1.39 -8.19
C ILE A 121 -15.30 1.38 -6.94
N ASP A 122 -16.55 1.01 -7.17
CA ASP A 122 -17.57 0.76 -6.17
C ASP A 122 -18.02 -0.68 -6.41
N PHE A 123 -17.47 -1.59 -5.62
CA PHE A 123 -17.84 -3.00 -5.70
C PHE A 123 -19.28 -3.26 -5.22
N ASN A 124 -19.95 -2.27 -4.59
CA ASN A 124 -21.37 -2.33 -4.25
C ASN A 124 -22.29 -1.81 -5.36
N ALA A 125 -21.74 -1.29 -6.46
CA ALA A 125 -22.54 -0.78 -7.56
C ALA A 125 -23.22 -1.92 -8.34
N VAL A 126 -24.51 -1.77 -8.63
CA VAL A 126 -25.36 -2.80 -9.28
C VAL A 126 -25.06 -2.97 -10.79
N ALA A 127 -23.98 -2.38 -11.31
CA ALA A 127 -23.53 -2.50 -12.70
C ALA A 127 -22.02 -2.23 -12.78
N PRO A 128 -21.27 -2.77 -13.77
CA PRO A 128 -19.90 -2.33 -14.01
C PRO A 128 -19.91 -0.81 -14.20
N MET A 129 -19.19 -0.10 -13.34
CA MET A 129 -19.28 1.36 -13.27
C MET A 129 -18.90 2.03 -14.60
N ASN A 130 -17.94 1.45 -15.33
CA ASN A 130 -17.47 1.86 -16.65
C ASN A 130 -16.48 0.81 -17.23
N ASP A 131 -15.85 1.12 -18.38
CA ASP A 131 -14.94 0.22 -19.10
C ASP A 131 -13.66 -0.15 -18.31
N ASN A 132 -13.30 0.64 -17.29
CA ASN A 132 -12.12 0.40 -16.45
C ASN A 132 -12.36 -0.65 -15.36
N PHE A 133 -13.60 -1.09 -15.14
CA PHE A 133 -13.94 -2.01 -14.05
C PHE A 133 -13.30 -3.39 -14.23
N GLU A 134 -13.43 -4.03 -15.39
CA GLU A 134 -12.84 -5.36 -15.62
C GLU A 134 -11.30 -5.38 -15.61
N PRO A 135 -10.57 -4.51 -16.34
CA PRO A 135 -9.11 -4.53 -16.31
C PRO A 135 -8.56 -4.25 -14.91
N SER A 136 -9.28 -3.51 -14.07
CA SER A 136 -8.88 -3.23 -12.70
C SER A 136 -8.85 -4.46 -11.78
N LYS A 137 -9.58 -5.53 -12.11
CA LYS A 137 -9.58 -6.77 -11.32
C LYS A 137 -8.31 -7.62 -11.54
N THR A 138 -7.52 -7.30 -12.56
CA THR A 138 -6.29 -8.05 -12.89
C THR A 138 -5.32 -8.03 -11.71
N VAL A 139 -4.99 -9.22 -11.20
CA VAL A 139 -4.06 -9.38 -10.07
C VAL A 139 -2.63 -9.12 -10.55
N LEU A 140 -2.00 -8.10 -9.98
CA LEU A 140 -0.61 -7.76 -10.20
C LEU A 140 0.15 -7.84 -8.87
N HIS A 141 0.96 -8.89 -8.71
CA HIS A 141 1.70 -9.12 -7.45
C HIS A 141 2.71 -8.01 -7.11
N VAL A 142 3.14 -7.21 -8.09
CA VAL A 142 3.97 -6.01 -7.83
C VAL A 142 3.25 -4.98 -6.96
N TYR A 143 1.91 -4.97 -6.94
CA TYR A 143 1.12 -4.09 -6.09
C TYR A 143 0.76 -4.71 -4.73
N GLN A 144 1.09 -5.97 -4.48
CA GLN A 144 0.63 -6.72 -3.31
C GLN A 144 1.80 -7.08 -2.39
N CYS A 145 1.67 -6.79 -1.11
CA CYS A 145 2.64 -7.23 -0.11
C CYS A 145 2.24 -8.62 0.40
N PRO A 146 3.09 -9.66 0.27
CA PRO A 146 2.76 -11.02 0.74
C PRO A 146 2.55 -11.15 2.26
N SER A 147 2.85 -10.11 3.06
CA SER A 147 2.53 -10.09 4.50
C SER A 147 1.09 -9.63 4.78
N ASP A 148 0.34 -9.17 3.78
CA ASP A 148 -1.08 -8.89 3.92
C ASP A 148 -1.85 -10.20 4.20
N PRO A 149 -2.58 -10.32 5.32
CA PRO A 149 -3.37 -11.51 5.64
C PRO A 149 -4.48 -11.76 4.60
N ALA A 150 -4.85 -10.76 3.80
CA ALA A 150 -5.83 -10.88 2.74
C ALA A 150 -5.31 -11.57 1.47
N VAL A 151 -4.08 -12.10 1.49
CA VAL A 151 -3.61 -13.13 0.55
C VAL A 151 -4.36 -14.46 0.76
N ASP A 152 -4.96 -14.68 1.93
CA ASP A 152 -5.73 -15.90 2.23
C ASP A 152 -7.21 -15.77 1.77
N PRO A 153 -7.68 -16.63 0.84
CA PRO A 153 -9.05 -16.64 0.35
C PRO A 153 -10.14 -16.75 1.44
N GLU A 154 -9.83 -17.35 2.59
CA GLU A 154 -10.79 -17.52 3.69
C GLU A 154 -11.02 -16.23 4.50
N SER A 155 -10.11 -15.26 4.39
CA SER A 155 -10.18 -13.97 5.11
C SER A 155 -11.05 -12.92 4.41
N HIS A 156 -11.60 -13.24 3.22
CA HIS A 156 -12.42 -12.33 2.41
C HIS A 156 -13.80 -11.98 3.00
N GLN A 157 -14.11 -12.35 4.25
CA GLN A 157 -15.45 -12.17 4.84
C GLN A 157 -15.93 -10.70 4.93
N ASN A 158 -15.03 -9.71 4.78
CA ASN A 158 -15.38 -8.27 4.74
C ASN A 158 -14.98 -7.59 3.42
N ARG A 159 -14.62 -8.35 2.39
CA ARG A 159 -14.38 -7.85 1.03
C ARG A 159 -15.62 -8.19 0.20
N TYR A 160 -16.38 -7.16 -0.16
CA TYR A 160 -17.50 -7.26 -1.08
C TYR A 160 -16.98 -7.77 -2.42
N HIS A 161 -17.24 -9.06 -2.65
CA HIS A 161 -17.18 -9.79 -3.92
C HIS A 161 -15.91 -10.62 -4.23
N ASP A 162 -16.14 -11.94 -4.14
CA ASP A 162 -15.75 -12.94 -5.15
C ASP A 162 -14.27 -13.23 -5.36
N GLY A 163 -13.48 -13.40 -4.28
CA GLY A 163 -12.24 -14.21 -4.24
C GLY A 163 -11.14 -13.95 -5.29
N ASN A 164 -11.28 -12.87 -6.08
CA ASN A 164 -10.56 -12.64 -7.33
C ASN A 164 -10.35 -11.14 -7.57
N THR A 165 -10.45 -10.32 -6.52
CA THR A 165 -10.28 -8.87 -6.60
C THR A 165 -8.82 -8.48 -6.38
N SER A 166 -8.25 -7.77 -7.36
CA SER A 166 -6.95 -7.12 -7.22
C SER A 166 -6.96 -6.15 -6.03
N TYR A 167 -5.80 -5.97 -5.40
CA TYR A 167 -5.59 -4.93 -4.39
C TYR A 167 -4.20 -4.32 -4.45
N THR A 168 -4.02 -3.21 -3.75
CA THR A 168 -2.74 -2.54 -3.61
C THR A 168 -2.38 -2.32 -2.14
N ASN A 169 -1.13 -2.60 -1.80
CA ASN A 169 -0.50 -2.23 -0.53
C ASN A 169 0.49 -1.09 -0.69
N TYR A 170 0.51 -0.41 -1.84
CA TYR A 170 1.44 0.69 -2.11
C TYR A 170 0.68 1.89 -2.64
N VAL A 171 0.94 3.05 -2.01
CA VAL A 171 0.30 4.33 -2.36
C VAL A 171 1.35 5.41 -2.54
N GLY A 172 1.03 6.35 -3.44
CA GLY A 172 1.89 7.50 -3.71
C GLY A 172 1.87 8.50 -2.57
N VAL A 173 2.99 9.17 -2.35
CA VAL A 173 3.15 10.16 -1.27
C VAL A 173 2.70 11.52 -1.79
N GLN A 174 1.51 11.95 -1.34
CA GLN A 174 0.95 13.27 -1.69
C GLN A 174 1.56 14.41 -0.89
N GLY A 175 2.16 14.12 0.26
CA GLY A 175 2.77 15.14 1.11
C GLY A 175 2.72 14.83 2.59
N GLY A 176 3.08 15.81 3.40
CA GLY A 176 3.08 15.71 4.86
C GLY A 176 3.10 17.06 5.55
N GLY A 177 2.83 17.05 6.84
CA GLY A 177 2.82 18.27 7.65
C GLY A 177 1.87 18.21 8.82
N LEU A 178 1.81 19.31 9.57
CA LEU A 178 0.83 19.49 10.66
C LEU A 178 -0.54 19.92 10.13
N ILE A 179 -0.55 20.67 9.03
CA ILE A 179 -1.74 21.30 8.47
C ILE A 179 -1.87 20.82 7.02
N PRO A 180 -2.90 20.02 6.70
CA PRO A 180 -3.17 19.64 5.31
C PRO A 180 -3.68 20.85 4.51
N ASP A 181 -3.38 20.86 3.21
CA ASP A 181 -3.89 21.87 2.27
C ASP A 181 -5.42 21.81 2.18
N CYS A 182 -5.99 20.62 2.36
CA CYS A 182 -7.42 20.45 2.55
C CYS A 182 -7.79 19.21 3.37
N SER A 183 -8.90 19.32 4.10
CA SER A 183 -9.51 18.22 4.83
C SER A 183 -11.03 18.21 4.60
N THR A 184 -11.60 17.03 4.40
CA THR A 184 -13.06 16.88 4.46
C THR A 184 -13.46 16.76 5.92
N PRO A 185 -14.43 17.55 6.43
CA PRO A 185 -15.08 17.24 7.68
C PRO A 185 -15.77 15.88 7.51
N GLY A 186 -15.16 14.82 8.05
CA GLY A 186 -15.85 13.57 8.23
C GLY A 186 -17.02 13.83 9.17
N ASN A 187 -18.23 13.89 8.63
CA ASN A 187 -19.50 13.95 9.36
C ASN A 187 -19.72 15.19 10.23
N ILE A 188 -20.45 16.18 9.70
CA ILE A 188 -21.09 17.23 10.52
C ILE A 188 -22.02 16.52 11.52
N GLY A 189 -21.74 16.65 12.83
CA GLY A 189 -22.55 16.07 13.91
C GLY A 189 -21.89 14.98 14.77
N ILE A 190 -20.65 14.55 14.46
CA ILE A 190 -19.89 13.57 15.26
C ILE A 190 -18.86 14.28 16.18
N PRO A 191 -18.66 13.84 17.45
CA PRO A 191 -17.66 14.39 18.36
C PRO A 191 -16.23 14.37 17.80
N LEU A 192 -15.43 15.39 18.12
CA LEU A 192 -14.06 15.60 17.56
C LEU A 192 -13.13 14.39 17.73
N ALA A 193 -13.23 13.67 18.85
CA ALA A 193 -12.45 12.46 19.14
C ALA A 193 -12.80 11.26 18.25
N GLN A 194 -13.90 11.33 17.49
CA GLN A 194 -14.36 10.31 16.54
C GLN A 194 -14.27 10.80 15.09
N ARG A 195 -13.71 12.00 14.84
CA ARG A 195 -13.56 12.52 13.49
C ARG A 195 -12.27 12.02 12.84
N LEU A 196 -12.43 11.07 11.91
CA LEU A 196 -11.39 10.69 10.95
C LEU A 196 -11.44 11.67 9.77
N GLU A 197 -10.98 12.91 9.97
CA GLU A 197 -10.91 13.91 8.90
C GLU A 197 -9.80 13.54 7.91
N ARG A 198 -10.13 13.43 6.62
CA ARG A 198 -9.16 13.13 5.57
C ARG A 198 -8.12 14.24 5.48
N ALA A 199 -6.89 13.89 5.11
CA ALA A 199 -5.83 14.86 4.89
C ALA A 199 -5.35 14.78 3.45
N PHE A 200 -5.31 15.93 2.78
CA PHE A 200 -4.79 16.05 1.44
C PHE A 200 -3.69 17.11 1.42
N TYR A 201 -2.64 16.79 0.68
CA TYR A 201 -1.45 17.62 0.58
C TYR A 201 -1.11 17.87 -0.88
N LEU A 202 -0.55 19.06 -1.15
CA LEU A 202 -0.02 19.48 -2.45
C LEU A 202 1.48 19.74 -2.39
N ASN A 203 2.13 19.28 -1.31
CA ASN A 203 3.53 19.55 -1.01
C ASN A 203 4.46 18.33 -1.16
N GLY A 204 3.94 17.14 -1.47
CA GLY A 204 4.71 15.94 -1.80
C GLY A 204 5.03 15.81 -3.29
N VAL A 205 5.35 14.59 -3.70
CA VAL A 205 5.80 14.25 -5.06
C VAL A 205 4.65 13.75 -5.94
N LEU A 206 3.75 12.94 -5.38
CA LEU A 206 2.60 12.35 -6.07
C LEU A 206 1.30 12.87 -5.47
N TYR A 207 0.90 14.08 -5.83
CA TYR A 207 -0.42 14.62 -5.47
C TYR A 207 -1.32 14.74 -6.71
N TRP A 208 -2.57 15.10 -6.50
CA TRP A 208 -3.55 15.38 -7.56
C TRP A 208 -2.99 16.34 -8.64
N ASN A 209 -3.12 15.98 -9.93
CA ASN A 209 -2.68 16.78 -11.08
C ASN A 209 -1.21 17.26 -10.98
N SER A 210 -0.40 16.60 -10.16
CA SER A 210 1.01 16.91 -10.05
C SER A 210 1.75 16.61 -11.35
N SER A 211 2.77 17.41 -11.63
CA SER A 211 3.73 17.18 -12.71
C SER A 211 5.08 17.67 -12.20
N ILE A 212 5.74 16.80 -11.44
CA ILE A 212 6.96 17.14 -10.69
C ILE A 212 8.18 16.56 -11.40
N ARG A 213 9.17 17.40 -11.66
CA ARG A 213 10.50 16.95 -12.12
C ARG A 213 11.37 16.57 -10.95
N PHE A 214 12.29 15.63 -11.11
CA PHE A 214 13.29 15.35 -10.05
C PHE A 214 14.09 16.60 -9.65
N SER A 215 14.34 17.51 -10.60
CA SER A 215 15.00 18.80 -10.33
C SER A 215 14.19 19.74 -9.42
N ALA A 216 12.90 19.51 -9.24
CA ALA A 216 12.04 20.28 -8.33
C ALA A 216 12.05 19.75 -6.89
N ILE A 217 12.73 18.62 -6.64
CA ILE A 217 12.92 18.03 -5.32
C ILE A 217 14.17 18.63 -4.71
N LEU A 218 14.00 19.76 -4.02
CA LEU A 218 15.13 20.59 -3.56
C LEU A 218 15.79 20.07 -2.29
N ASP A 219 15.11 19.19 -1.56
CA ASP A 219 15.59 18.63 -0.29
C ASP A 219 16.50 17.40 -0.50
N GLY A 220 16.75 17.06 -1.77
CA GLY A 220 17.53 15.91 -2.21
C GLY A 220 16.63 14.70 -2.48
N THR A 221 16.86 14.04 -3.61
CA THR A 221 16.06 12.87 -4.01
C THR A 221 16.21 11.68 -3.06
N THR A 222 17.29 11.62 -2.29
CA THR A 222 17.53 10.60 -1.26
C THR A 222 16.70 10.79 0.00
N ASN A 223 16.08 11.97 0.20
CA ASN A 223 15.45 12.36 1.47
C ASN A 223 13.92 12.48 1.37
N VAL A 224 13.37 12.35 0.17
CA VAL A 224 11.94 12.57 -0.09
C VAL A 224 11.26 11.26 -0.48
N PHE A 225 10.18 10.91 0.22
CA PHE A 225 9.37 9.74 -0.10
C PHE A 225 8.55 9.95 -1.39
N MET A 226 8.45 8.90 -2.20
CA MET A 226 7.57 8.84 -3.38
C MET A 226 6.42 7.86 -3.23
N VAL A 227 6.69 6.67 -2.71
CA VAL A 227 5.70 5.59 -2.55
C VAL A 227 5.92 4.93 -1.21
N GLY A 228 4.86 4.67 -0.45
CA GLY A 228 4.94 3.99 0.84
C GLY A 228 3.95 2.82 0.93
N GLU A 229 4.19 1.92 1.88
CA GLU A 229 3.26 0.82 2.13
C GLU A 229 1.98 1.29 2.84
N THR A 230 0.90 0.54 2.63
CA THR A 230 -0.35 0.65 3.36
C THR A 230 -0.91 -0.73 3.70
N ALA A 231 -1.33 -0.88 4.95
CA ALA A 231 -2.08 -2.03 5.45
C ALA A 231 -3.57 -1.67 5.48
N LEU A 232 -4.25 -1.84 4.35
CA LEU A 232 -5.67 -1.59 4.20
C LEU A 232 -6.50 -2.82 4.58
N THR A 233 -7.14 -2.78 5.73
CA THR A 233 -8.08 -3.82 6.16
C THR A 233 -9.51 -3.48 5.74
N GLY A 234 -10.17 -4.36 4.97
CA GLY A 234 -11.63 -4.39 4.86
C GLY A 234 -12.30 -3.51 3.79
N GLN A 235 -11.65 -3.17 2.69
CA GLN A 235 -12.31 -2.56 1.51
C GLN A 235 -11.75 -3.14 0.20
N ASP A 236 -12.63 -3.34 -0.78
CA ASP A 236 -12.31 -3.80 -2.13
C ASP A 236 -11.77 -2.63 -2.95
N MET A 237 -10.46 -2.57 -3.10
CA MET A 237 -9.78 -1.50 -3.81
C MET A 237 -8.66 -2.11 -4.62
N THR A 238 -8.55 -1.74 -5.88
CA THR A 238 -7.53 -2.27 -6.80
C THR A 238 -6.40 -1.26 -6.96
N PHE A 239 -5.31 -1.69 -7.61
CA PHE A 239 -4.24 -0.77 -7.99
C PHE A 239 -4.74 0.36 -8.91
N ALA A 240 -5.85 0.15 -9.63
CA ALA A 240 -6.42 1.14 -10.55
C ALA A 240 -7.46 2.06 -9.89
N SER A 241 -7.76 1.88 -8.60
CA SER A 241 -8.71 2.73 -7.88
C SER A 241 -8.10 4.11 -7.61
N SER A 242 -8.62 5.14 -8.28
CA SER A 242 -8.37 6.55 -7.89
C SER A 242 -9.34 7.00 -6.81
N PHE A 243 -10.62 6.61 -6.88
CA PHE A 243 -11.68 7.04 -5.96
C PHE A 243 -12.70 5.95 -5.57
N ASN A 244 -13.29 6.03 -4.36
CA ASN A 244 -14.56 5.35 -4.02
C ASN A 244 -15.75 6.30 -4.13
N THR A 245 -16.94 5.80 -4.47
CA THR A 245 -18.19 6.56 -4.46
C THR A 245 -19.26 6.05 -3.48
N SER A 246 -19.05 4.90 -2.83
CA SER A 246 -20.09 4.21 -2.04
C SER A 246 -20.47 4.88 -0.72
N THR A 247 -19.75 5.92 -0.30
CA THR A 247 -20.15 6.78 0.81
C THR A 247 -20.09 8.23 0.36
N VAL A 248 -21.00 9.05 0.88
CA VAL A 248 -21.32 10.43 0.49
C VAL A 248 -20.12 11.42 0.51
N ASN A 249 -18.89 10.93 0.68
CA ASN A 249 -17.67 11.66 0.39
C ASN A 249 -16.65 10.73 -0.30
N GLY A 250 -16.29 10.91 -1.57
CA GLY A 250 -15.30 10.03 -2.22
C GLY A 250 -13.86 10.19 -1.71
N SER A 251 -13.15 9.09 -1.41
CA SER A 251 -11.75 9.08 -0.93
C SER A 251 -10.79 8.81 -2.07
N VAL A 252 -9.64 9.50 -2.13
CA VAL A 252 -8.54 9.14 -3.04
C VAL A 252 -7.83 7.92 -2.49
N PHE A 253 -7.67 6.89 -3.31
CA PHE A 253 -7.22 5.57 -2.87
C PHE A 253 -5.76 5.25 -3.10
N CYS A 254 -5.21 5.85 -4.15
CA CYS A 254 -3.87 5.61 -4.61
C CYS A 254 -2.82 6.49 -3.91
N LEU A 255 -3.22 7.35 -2.96
CA LEU A 255 -2.36 8.35 -2.31
C LEU A 255 -2.45 8.30 -0.77
N GLY A 256 -1.33 8.56 -0.11
CA GLY A 256 -1.19 8.67 1.35
C GLY A 256 -0.35 9.89 1.75
N GLY A 257 -0.62 10.44 2.93
CA GLY A 257 0.10 11.58 3.49
C GLY A 257 0.74 11.26 4.83
N ALA A 258 1.81 11.98 5.17
CA ALA A 258 2.44 11.92 6.49
C ALA A 258 1.84 12.99 7.40
N LEU A 259 0.68 12.71 8.00
CA LEU A 259 0.08 13.55 9.05
C LEU A 259 0.23 12.89 10.41
N ASP A 260 -0.21 11.63 10.54
CA ASP A 260 -0.07 10.83 11.75
C ASP A 260 1.09 9.84 11.61
N GLY A 261 1.62 9.33 12.73
CA GLY A 261 2.74 8.39 12.72
C GLY A 261 2.44 7.09 11.97
N ILE A 262 3.47 6.42 11.47
CA ILE A 262 3.33 5.11 10.79
C ILE A 262 2.60 4.13 11.71
N ASN A 263 1.71 3.30 11.14
CA ASN A 263 0.90 2.31 11.87
C ASN A 263 -0.09 2.88 12.92
N SER A 264 -0.11 4.18 13.19
CA SER A 264 -0.95 4.80 14.24
C SER A 264 -2.47 4.65 14.02
N ILE A 265 -2.87 4.42 12.77
CA ILE A 265 -4.25 4.25 12.32
C ILE A 265 -4.45 2.91 11.60
N SER A 266 -3.55 1.94 11.83
CA SER A 266 -3.68 0.59 11.27
C SER A 266 -5.01 -0.02 11.73
N GLY A 267 -5.77 -0.60 10.79
CA GLY A 267 -7.09 -1.17 11.07
C GLY A 267 -8.26 -0.17 11.14
N GLN A 268 -8.02 1.14 10.98
CA GLN A 268 -9.09 2.15 10.96
C GLN A 268 -9.75 2.27 9.56
N PRO A 269 -11.01 2.74 9.48
CA PRO A 269 -11.67 3.02 8.20
C PRO A 269 -10.83 3.94 7.30
N TYR A 270 -10.92 3.71 5.98
CA TYR A 270 -10.04 4.33 4.98
C TYR A 270 -9.92 5.87 5.05
N ALA A 271 -10.92 6.59 5.57
CA ALA A 271 -10.82 8.04 5.78
C ALA A 271 -9.56 8.45 6.57
N ALA A 272 -9.04 7.55 7.42
CA ALA A 272 -7.80 7.74 8.14
C ALA A 272 -6.55 7.56 7.25
N VAL A 273 -6.54 6.68 6.24
CA VAL A 273 -5.34 6.25 5.49
C VAL A 273 -4.68 7.39 4.72
N SER A 274 -5.45 8.37 4.27
CA SER A 274 -4.88 9.59 3.66
C SER A 274 -3.91 10.35 4.58
N ARG A 275 -3.91 10.04 5.89
CA ARG A 275 -3.16 10.70 6.96
C ARG A 275 -1.94 9.92 7.42
N SER A 276 -1.83 8.62 7.11
CA SER A 276 -0.66 7.85 7.52
C SER A 276 -0.44 6.61 6.65
N PHE A 277 0.81 6.18 6.61
CA PHE A 277 1.27 4.94 6.01
C PHE A 277 1.31 3.82 7.05
N SER A 278 1.21 2.58 6.58
CA SER A 278 1.17 1.42 7.47
C SER A 278 1.67 0.17 6.77
N SER A 279 2.09 -0.82 7.54
CA SER A 279 2.52 -2.10 6.99
C SER A 279 2.11 -3.24 7.92
N PHE A 280 2.05 -4.45 7.37
CA PHE A 280 1.90 -5.67 8.16
C PHE A 280 3.25 -6.15 8.74
N HIS A 281 4.34 -5.47 8.40
CA HIS A 281 5.65 -5.71 8.97
C HIS A 281 5.75 -5.09 10.36
N GLU A 282 6.23 -5.86 11.34
CA GLU A 282 6.57 -5.36 12.68
C GLU A 282 7.60 -4.21 12.63
N GLY A 283 7.29 -3.10 13.32
CA GLY A 283 8.21 -2.02 13.67
C GLY A 283 8.28 -0.85 12.69
N GLY A 284 7.53 -0.84 11.59
CA GLY A 284 7.62 0.22 10.59
C GLY A 284 6.99 -0.11 9.25
N SER A 285 7.37 0.64 8.22
CA SER A 285 6.89 0.50 6.84
C SER A 285 8.01 0.81 5.84
N HIS A 286 7.97 0.17 4.66
CA HIS A 286 8.90 0.50 3.59
C HIS A 286 8.45 1.72 2.78
N PHE A 287 9.44 2.51 2.36
CA PHE A 287 9.24 3.66 1.48
C PHE A 287 10.24 3.63 0.34
N THR A 288 9.77 3.96 -0.86
CA THR A 288 10.62 4.31 -1.99
C THR A 288 10.94 5.79 -1.92
N MET A 289 12.22 6.13 -1.91
CA MET A 289 12.70 7.51 -1.97
C MET A 289 12.68 8.03 -3.42
N ALA A 290 12.80 9.34 -3.61
CA ALA A 290 12.80 9.96 -4.94
C ALA A 290 13.96 9.53 -5.84
N ASP A 291 15.09 9.09 -5.30
CA ASP A 291 16.19 8.49 -6.07
C ASP A 291 15.94 7.01 -6.44
N GLY A 292 14.80 6.45 -6.04
CA GLY A 292 14.42 5.06 -6.27
C GLY A 292 15.03 4.05 -5.31
N SER A 293 15.76 4.49 -4.27
CA SER A 293 16.16 3.63 -3.15
C SER A 293 14.94 3.25 -2.30
N VAL A 294 15.02 2.13 -1.56
CA VAL A 294 13.93 1.66 -0.71
C VAL A 294 14.44 1.47 0.71
N HIS A 295 13.81 2.14 1.67
CA HIS A 295 14.20 2.14 3.06
C HIS A 295 13.05 1.63 3.94
N PHE A 296 13.40 0.90 4.99
CA PHE A 296 12.45 0.57 6.05
C PHE A 296 12.50 1.71 7.08
N VAL A 297 11.37 2.37 7.30
CA VAL A 297 11.25 3.50 8.22
C VAL A 297 10.53 3.03 9.48
N SER A 298 11.17 3.22 10.64
CA SER A 298 10.61 2.82 11.91
C SER A 298 9.33 3.60 12.24
N GLU A 299 8.36 2.94 12.85
CA GLU A 299 7.17 3.61 13.40
C GLU A 299 7.45 4.56 14.57
N HIS A 300 8.67 4.48 15.13
CA HIS A 300 9.15 5.39 16.18
C HIS A 300 9.97 6.57 15.63
N ILE A 301 10.00 6.78 14.32
CA ILE A 301 10.60 7.97 13.71
C ILE A 301 10.02 9.25 14.34
N ASP A 302 10.86 10.27 14.53
CA ASP A 302 10.36 11.58 14.94
C ASP A 302 9.32 12.08 13.93
N LEU A 303 8.15 12.44 14.45
CA LEU A 303 7.00 12.80 13.61
C LEU A 303 7.27 14.05 12.77
N GLY A 304 8.13 14.97 13.25
CA GLY A 304 8.57 16.13 12.50
C GLY A 304 9.43 15.72 11.30
N VAL A 305 10.43 14.87 11.51
CA VAL A 305 11.28 14.33 10.44
C VAL A 305 10.44 13.56 9.41
N TYR A 306 9.55 12.67 9.87
CA TYR A 306 8.67 11.90 8.99
C TYR A 306 7.79 12.78 8.09
N ARG A 307 7.22 13.86 8.67
CA ARG A 307 6.44 14.84 7.92
C ARG A 307 7.30 15.55 6.88
N GLN A 308 8.50 15.99 7.24
CA GLN A 308 9.45 16.66 6.33
C GLN A 308 9.88 15.76 5.17
N THR A 309 10.16 14.47 5.44
CA THR A 309 10.51 13.50 4.40
C THR A 309 9.40 13.23 3.38
N ALA A 310 8.15 13.60 3.69
CA ALA A 310 7.06 13.52 2.73
C ALA A 310 6.89 14.81 1.90
N VAL A 311 7.61 15.89 2.22
CA VAL A 311 7.58 17.19 1.52
C VAL A 311 8.72 17.26 0.51
N ARG A 312 8.46 17.81 -0.68
CA ARG A 312 9.45 17.84 -1.78
C ARG A 312 10.48 18.98 -1.69
N SER A 313 10.13 20.08 -1.02
CA SER A 313 10.87 21.35 -1.14
C SER A 313 10.70 22.27 0.07
N ASP A 314 10.80 21.76 1.29
CA ASP A 314 10.79 22.58 2.50
C ASP A 314 12.15 23.25 2.82
N ARG A 315 13.21 22.80 2.14
CA ARG A 315 14.62 23.21 2.30
C ARG A 315 15.12 23.07 3.74
N GLN A 316 14.50 22.19 4.52
CA GLN A 316 14.93 21.88 5.87
C GLN A 316 15.92 20.71 5.84
N PRO A 317 16.93 20.68 6.72
CA PRO A 317 17.76 19.50 6.89
C PRO A 317 16.91 18.35 7.42
N VAL A 318 16.71 17.32 6.61
CA VAL A 318 16.19 16.04 7.10
C VAL A 318 17.30 15.43 7.96
N GLY A 319 17.04 15.20 9.25
CA GLY A 319 18.03 14.60 10.16
C GLY A 319 18.50 13.23 9.64
N GLN A 320 19.78 12.88 9.83
CA GLN A 320 20.43 11.65 9.34
C GLN A 320 19.96 10.35 10.04
N HIS A 321 18.69 10.23 10.42
CA HIS A 321 18.20 9.12 11.23
C HIS A 321 17.21 8.26 10.45
N PHE A 322 17.77 7.50 9.51
CA PHE A 322 17.14 6.31 8.93
C PHE A 322 17.86 5.06 9.43
#